data_AF-A0A1E4GMF2-F1
#
_entry.id   AF-A0A1E4GMF2-F1
#
_cell.length_a   1.000
_cell.length_b   1.000
_cell.length_c   1.000
_cell.angle_alpha   90.00
_cell.angle_beta   90.00
_cell.angle_gamma   90.00
#
_symmetry.space_group_name_H-M   'P 1'
#
loop_
_entity.id
_entity.type
_entity.pdbx_description
1 polymer ?
#
loop_
_entity_poly.entity_id
_entity_poly.type
_entity_poly.pdbx_seq_one_letter_code
_entity_poly.pdbx_strand_id
1 'polypeptide(L)'
;MRIPLLPIRPLRLACERAGTANTRPGRGSLVIAAALLWAPLPAWTAPRDEQPLVVESVAPGVWRADARGMITEFQATSGSQGALSIRFVGQGGEAIAPPPARQVSLASPGGPTVSFAPSAGGWTSETRARAPQDSALLSIIEPDHCHEFRLNVHAPPSDSSQSKGRTR
;
A
#
# COMPACT_ATOMS: atom_id res chain seq x y z
N MET A 1 63.14 2.19 -54.25
CA MET A 1 63.71 0.93 -53.69
C MET A 1 62.62 0.28 -52.86
N ARG A 2 62.34 -1.03 -52.85
CA ARG A 2 62.48 -2.18 -53.76
C ARG A 2 61.60 -3.26 -53.07
N ILE A 3 60.63 -3.79 -53.80
CA ILE A 3 59.75 -4.98 -53.54
C ILE A 3 60.67 -6.24 -53.39
N PRO A 4 60.36 -7.39 -52.70
CA PRO A 4 59.23 -8.34 -52.92
C PRO A 4 58.79 -9.20 -51.68
N LEU A 5 57.91 -10.20 -51.73
CA LEU A 5 56.73 -10.62 -52.51
C LEU A 5 56.27 -11.97 -51.89
N LEU A 6 54.95 -12.11 -51.72
CA LEU A 6 54.09 -13.32 -51.67
C LEU A 6 54.59 -14.53 -52.49
N PRO A 7 54.11 -15.79 -52.29
CA PRO A 7 52.78 -16.23 -52.80
C PRO A 7 52.13 -17.35 -51.93
N ILE A 8 50.91 -17.88 -52.12
CA ILE A 8 50.22 -18.40 -53.31
C ILE A 8 48.69 -18.51 -53.04
N ARG A 9 47.86 -18.08 -54.00
CA ARG A 9 46.43 -18.46 -54.23
C ARG A 9 46.36 -19.51 -55.35
N PRO A 10 45.25 -20.24 -55.53
CA PRO A 10 44.33 -19.95 -56.67
C PRO A 10 42.82 -20.08 -56.30
N LEU A 11 41.90 -19.19 -56.75
CA LEU A 11 41.02 -19.21 -57.96
C LEU A 11 39.86 -20.24 -57.85
N ARG A 12 38.56 -20.04 -58.18
CA ARG A 12 37.77 -19.18 -59.10
C ARG A 12 36.34 -18.99 -58.48
N LEU A 13 35.50 -17.96 -58.66
CA LEU A 13 35.02 -17.13 -59.79
C LEU A 13 33.96 -17.83 -60.69
N ALA A 14 32.67 -17.46 -60.51
CA ALA A 14 31.59 -17.31 -61.50
C ALA A 14 30.22 -17.32 -60.77
N CYS A 15 29.43 -16.25 -60.80
CA CYS A 15 28.34 -15.98 -61.75
C CYS A 15 27.22 -17.03 -61.73
N GLU A 16 26.02 -16.64 -61.30
CA GLU A 16 24.75 -16.76 -62.05
C GLU A 16 23.60 -16.20 -61.18
N ARG A 17 22.92 -15.12 -61.56
CA ARG A 17 21.91 -14.96 -62.63
C ARG A 17 20.52 -15.27 -62.10
N ALA A 18 19.66 -14.26 -62.25
CA ALA A 18 18.25 -14.28 -61.92
C ALA A 18 17.52 -15.47 -62.59
N GLY A 19 16.68 -16.15 -61.81
CA GLY A 19 15.64 -17.05 -62.29
C GLY A 19 14.28 -16.53 -61.83
N THR A 20 13.51 -16.02 -62.78
CA THR A 20 12.10 -15.69 -62.62
C THR A 20 11.24 -16.97 -62.65
N ALA A 21 10.06 -16.84 -62.03
CA ALA A 21 8.86 -17.68 -62.17
C ALA A 21 8.81 -19.02 -61.43
N ASN A 22 7.94 -19.08 -60.42
CA ASN A 22 6.77 -19.94 -60.51
C ASN A 22 5.63 -19.41 -59.63
N THR A 23 4.59 -18.93 -60.30
CA THR A 23 3.26 -18.70 -59.74
C THR A 23 2.56 -20.04 -59.52
N ARG A 24 2.13 -20.32 -58.29
CA ARG A 24 0.90 -21.08 -58.05
C ARG A 24 0.27 -20.70 -56.70
N PRO A 25 -1.04 -20.40 -56.66
CA PRO A 25 -1.70 -19.92 -55.45
C PRO A 25 -2.13 -21.12 -54.59
N GLY A 26 -1.48 -21.31 -53.45
CA GLY A 26 -1.88 -22.27 -52.44
C GLY A 26 -2.65 -21.57 -51.33
N ARG A 27 -3.98 -21.66 -51.37
CA ARG A 27 -4.86 -21.39 -50.24
C ARG A 27 -4.34 -22.12 -48.99
N GLY A 28 -4.23 -21.45 -47.86
CA GLY A 28 -3.88 -22.14 -46.63
C GLY A 28 -3.66 -21.23 -45.43
N SER A 29 -4.76 -20.91 -44.76
CA SER A 29 -4.83 -20.68 -43.31
C SER A 29 -4.15 -19.43 -42.76
N LEU A 30 -4.97 -18.39 -42.64
CA LEU A 30 -4.85 -17.34 -41.64
C LEU A 30 -4.87 -17.98 -40.24
N VAL A 31 -3.71 -18.31 -39.67
CA VAL A 31 -3.61 -18.71 -38.26
C VAL A 31 -3.57 -17.43 -37.43
N ILE A 32 -4.75 -16.91 -37.09
CA ILE A 32 -4.87 -15.99 -35.95
C ILE A 32 -4.68 -16.86 -34.71
N ALA A 33 -3.43 -17.04 -34.29
CA ALA A 33 -3.12 -17.65 -33.01
C ALA A 33 -3.62 -16.71 -31.92
N ALA A 34 -4.64 -17.19 -31.19
CA ALA A 34 -5.28 -16.53 -30.07
C ALA A 34 -4.29 -16.25 -28.94
N ALA A 35 -3.63 -15.08 -28.98
CA ALA A 35 -2.84 -14.56 -27.88
C ALA A 35 -3.71 -13.63 -27.02
N LEU A 36 -4.72 -14.18 -26.32
CA LEU A 36 -5.59 -13.39 -25.43
C LEU A 36 -5.85 -14.03 -24.06
N LEU A 37 -5.10 -15.06 -23.65
CA LEU A 37 -5.42 -15.77 -22.40
C LEU A 37 -4.61 -15.35 -21.16
N TRP A 38 -3.69 -14.40 -21.26
CA TRP A 38 -2.95 -13.87 -20.10
C TRP A 38 -3.27 -12.39 -19.85
N ALA A 39 -4.53 -12.00 -19.95
CA ALA A 39 -4.97 -10.80 -19.26
C ALA A 39 -5.09 -11.17 -17.76
N PRO A 40 -4.36 -10.51 -16.84
CA PRO A 40 -4.64 -10.65 -15.43
C PRO A 40 -6.09 -10.20 -15.23
N LEU A 41 -6.94 -11.13 -14.78
CA LEU A 41 -8.31 -10.78 -14.37
C LEU A 41 -8.20 -9.62 -13.38
N PRO A 42 -8.99 -8.54 -13.53
CA PRO A 42 -9.03 -7.49 -12.53
C PRO A 42 -9.39 -8.17 -11.22
N ALA A 43 -8.50 -8.08 -10.23
CA ALA A 43 -8.78 -8.57 -8.89
C ALA A 43 -10.09 -7.93 -8.47
N TRP A 44 -11.11 -8.78 -8.29
CA TRP A 44 -12.45 -8.39 -7.93
C TRP A 44 -12.36 -7.58 -6.64
N THR A 45 -12.53 -6.26 -6.71
CA THR A 45 -12.75 -5.42 -5.54
C THR A 45 -14.17 -5.71 -5.07
N ALA A 46 -14.34 -6.86 -4.40
CA ALA A 46 -15.52 -7.06 -3.58
C ALA A 46 -15.58 -5.90 -2.58
N PRO A 47 -16.78 -5.36 -2.27
CA PRO A 47 -16.94 -4.41 -1.18
C PRO A 47 -16.23 -5.01 0.05
N ARG A 48 -15.19 -4.33 0.53
CA ARG A 48 -14.46 -4.79 1.71
C ARG A 48 -15.34 -4.48 2.91
N ASP A 49 -15.53 -5.45 3.79
CA ASP A 49 -16.32 -5.26 5.01
C ASP A 49 -15.58 -4.31 5.94
N GLU A 50 -15.95 -3.02 5.88
CA GLU A 50 -15.42 -1.99 6.75
C GLU A 50 -16.01 -2.15 8.16
N GLN A 51 -15.16 -2.48 9.13
CA GLN A 51 -15.57 -2.71 10.51
C GLN A 51 -15.49 -1.40 11.30
N PRO A 52 -16.53 -1.02 12.08
CA PRO A 52 -16.42 0.15 12.94
C PRO A 52 -15.41 -0.12 14.06
N LEU A 53 -14.48 0.82 14.26
CA LEU A 53 -13.53 0.80 15.36
C LEU A 53 -13.80 2.01 16.25
N VAL A 54 -14.37 1.79 17.43
CA VAL A 54 -14.68 2.86 18.38
C VAL A 54 -13.39 3.33 19.04
N VAL A 55 -13.06 4.61 18.84
CA VAL A 55 -11.82 5.22 19.31
C VAL A 55 -12.16 6.30 20.33
N GLU A 56 -11.68 6.14 21.56
CA GLU A 56 -11.93 7.06 22.66
C GLU A 56 -10.66 7.80 23.04
N SER A 57 -10.75 9.10 23.32
CA SER A 57 -9.63 9.83 23.92
C SER A 57 -9.52 9.49 25.40
N VAL A 58 -8.35 8.99 25.81
CA VAL A 58 -8.09 8.59 27.21
C VAL A 58 -7.15 9.56 27.92
N ALA A 59 -6.34 10.31 27.17
CA ALA A 59 -5.47 11.37 27.65
C ALA A 59 -5.14 12.33 26.48
N PRO A 60 -4.64 13.54 26.75
CA PRO A 60 -4.19 14.44 25.68
C PRO A 60 -3.19 13.76 24.74
N GLY A 61 -3.54 13.67 23.46
CA GLY A 61 -2.70 13.03 22.45
C GLY A 61 -2.71 11.49 22.48
N VAL A 62 -3.59 10.87 23.25
CA VAL A 62 -3.72 9.39 23.32
C VAL A 62 -5.18 9.00 23.11
N TRP A 63 -5.39 8.07 22.18
CA TRP A 63 -6.67 7.48 21.88
C TRP A 63 -6.58 5.96 21.89
N ARG A 64 -7.64 5.28 22.33
CA ARG A 64 -7.68 3.82 22.42
C ARG A 64 -8.94 3.27 21.80
N ALA A 65 -8.82 2.10 21.20
CA ALA A 65 -9.94 1.32 20.71
C ALA A 65 -9.80 -0.13 21.19
N ASP A 66 -10.87 -0.69 21.74
CA ASP A 66 -10.92 -2.14 22.00
C ASP A 66 -11.29 -2.88 20.70
N ALA A 67 -10.49 -3.89 20.37
CA ALA A 67 -10.71 -4.80 19.28
C ALA A 67 -10.58 -6.24 19.80
N ARG A 68 -11.68 -6.77 20.37
CA ARG A 68 -11.83 -8.19 20.76
C ARG A 68 -10.78 -8.67 21.75
N GLY A 69 -10.57 -7.92 22.83
CA GLY A 69 -9.62 -8.31 23.87
C GLY A 69 -8.20 -7.81 23.63
N MET A 70 -7.99 -6.97 22.61
CA MET A 70 -6.75 -6.23 22.38
C MET A 70 -7.08 -4.74 22.25
N ILE A 71 -6.23 -3.88 22.80
CA ILE A 71 -6.37 -2.43 22.72
C ILE A 71 -5.45 -1.91 21.62
N THR A 72 -6.01 -1.24 20.63
CA THR A 72 -5.26 -0.44 19.66
C THR A 72 -5.10 0.98 20.22
N GLU A 73 -3.88 1.38 20.51
CA GLU A 73 -3.55 2.71 21.03
C GLU A 73 -2.96 3.58 19.92
N PHE A 74 -3.57 4.74 19.70
CA PHE A 74 -3.05 5.81 18.86
C PHE A 74 -2.41 6.86 19.76
N GLN A 75 -1.15 7.20 19.52
CA GLN A 75 -0.44 8.20 20.31
C GLN A 75 0.22 9.23 19.42
N ALA A 76 -0.19 10.49 19.59
CA ALA A 76 0.48 11.64 19.00
C ALA A 76 1.84 11.81 19.69
N THR A 77 2.91 11.65 18.92
CA THR A 77 4.26 11.78 19.44
C THR A 77 4.63 13.26 19.52
N SER A 78 4.85 13.75 20.73
CA SER A 78 5.31 15.13 20.95
C SER A 78 6.76 15.27 20.50
N GLY A 79 6.98 16.00 19.40
CA GLY A 79 8.28 16.22 18.78
C GLY A 79 8.17 17.01 17.47
N SER A 80 9.31 17.42 16.90
CA SER A 80 9.36 18.27 15.70
C SER A 80 8.64 17.68 14.47
N GLN A 81 8.52 16.35 14.41
CA GLN A 81 7.88 15.62 13.31
C GLN A 81 6.34 15.57 13.41
N GLY A 82 5.75 15.69 14.61
CA GLY A 82 4.30 15.57 14.81
C GLY A 82 3.74 14.25 14.26
N ALA A 83 4.41 13.13 14.55
CA ALA A 83 4.03 11.81 14.06
C ALA A 83 2.92 11.19 14.92
N LEU A 84 2.14 10.30 14.33
CA LEU A 84 1.17 9.44 15.01
C LEU A 84 1.73 8.03 15.09
N SER A 85 1.67 7.41 16.27
CA SER A 85 2.03 6.01 16.45
C SER A 85 0.80 5.16 16.74
N ILE A 86 0.83 3.91 16.30
CA ILE A 86 -0.18 2.88 16.55
C ILE A 86 0.52 1.75 17.29
N ARG A 87 0.01 1.40 18.47
CA ARG A 87 0.54 0.32 19.32
C ARG A 87 -0.58 -0.62 19.71
N PHE A 88 -0.19 -1.83 20.11
CA PHE A 88 -1.11 -2.86 20.56
C PHE A 88 -0.82 -3.17 22.02
N VAL A 89 -1.87 -3.16 22.83
CA VAL A 89 -1.79 -3.32 24.28
C VAL A 89 -2.76 -4.41 24.69
N GLY A 90 -2.33 -5.32 25.56
CA GLY A 90 -3.20 -6.33 26.14
C GLY A 90 -4.14 -5.76 27.19
N GLN A 91 -5.08 -6.57 27.65
CA GLN A 91 -6.04 -6.15 28.68
C GLN A 91 -5.36 -5.81 30.01
N GLY A 92 -4.17 -6.36 30.27
CA GLY A 92 -3.36 -6.05 31.45
C GLY A 92 -2.50 -4.79 31.31
N GLY A 93 -2.55 -4.10 30.17
CA GLY A 93 -1.72 -2.92 29.89
C GLY A 93 -0.33 -3.24 29.35
N GLU A 94 -0.01 -4.51 29.11
CA GLU A 94 1.24 -4.96 28.53
C GLU A 94 1.31 -4.64 27.03
N ALA A 95 2.50 -4.29 26.54
CA ALA A 95 2.70 -4.13 25.10
C ALA A 95 2.65 -5.49 24.40
N ILE A 96 1.89 -5.57 23.31
CA ILE A 96 1.76 -6.73 22.45
C ILE A 96 2.40 -6.41 21.09
N ALA A 97 2.98 -7.42 20.45
CA ALA A 97 3.50 -7.27 19.10
C ALA A 97 2.38 -6.90 18.12
N PRO A 98 2.60 -5.94 17.20
CA PRO A 98 1.62 -5.64 16.17
C PRO A 98 1.40 -6.86 15.26
N PRO A 99 0.20 -7.01 14.66
CA PRO A 99 -0.03 -8.04 13.67
C PRO A 99 0.91 -7.84 12.46
N PRO A 100 1.26 -8.91 11.73
CA PRO A 100 2.18 -8.84 10.60
C PRO A 100 1.55 -8.09 9.42
N ALA A 101 1.89 -6.80 9.28
CA ALA A 101 1.40 -5.98 8.18
C ALA A 101 2.49 -5.72 7.12
N ARG A 102 2.10 -5.84 5.84
CA ARG A 102 2.89 -5.35 4.70
C ARG A 102 2.76 -3.85 4.53
N GLN A 103 1.57 -3.32 4.81
CA GLN A 103 1.27 -1.90 4.70
C GLN A 103 0.23 -1.51 5.73
N VAL A 104 0.42 -0.34 6.33
CA VAL A 104 -0.55 0.28 7.24
C VAL A 104 -0.75 1.72 6.80
N SER A 105 -2.00 2.13 6.66
CA SER A 105 -2.34 3.50 6.26
C SER A 105 -3.61 4.01 6.94
N LEU A 106 -3.66 5.32 7.18
CA LEU A 106 -4.83 6.01 7.71
C LEU A 106 -5.27 7.11 6.73
N ALA A 107 -6.44 6.94 6.13
CA ALA A 107 -7.06 7.93 5.27
C ALA A 107 -8.03 8.80 6.08
N SER A 108 -7.72 10.09 6.22
CA SER A 108 -8.64 11.04 6.87
C SER A 108 -9.72 11.52 5.89
N PRO A 109 -10.96 11.78 6.35
CA PRO A 109 -11.99 12.34 5.48
C PRO A 109 -11.54 13.70 4.91
N GLY A 110 -11.46 13.81 3.58
CA GLY A 110 -11.02 15.02 2.90
C GLY A 110 -9.54 15.40 3.12
N GLY A 111 -8.73 14.51 3.70
CA GLY A 111 -7.31 14.72 3.98
C GLY A 111 -6.39 13.78 3.19
N PRO A 112 -5.07 13.99 3.25
CA PRO A 112 -4.11 13.04 2.69
C PRO A 112 -4.15 11.72 3.45
N THR A 113 -3.84 10.63 2.75
CA THR A 113 -3.58 9.34 3.38
C THR A 113 -2.18 9.35 4.00
N VAL A 114 -2.08 8.88 5.23
CA VAL A 114 -0.82 8.75 5.97
C VAL A 114 -0.39 7.29 5.97
N SER A 115 0.83 7.01 5.52
CA SER A 115 1.46 5.69 5.63
C SER A 115 2.24 5.55 6.94
N PHE A 116 2.33 4.32 7.43
CA PHE A 116 3.06 3.99 8.66
C PHE A 116 4.15 2.95 8.38
N ALA A 117 5.30 3.13 9.02
CA ALA A 117 6.41 2.20 9.00
C ALA A 117 6.51 1.44 10.34
N PRO A 118 7.03 0.19 10.35
CA PRO A 118 7.36 -0.53 11.57
C PRO A 118 8.27 0.28 12.51
N SER A 119 7.94 0.26 13.80
CA SER A 119 8.71 0.90 14.86
C SER A 119 8.74 0.04 16.14
N ALA A 120 9.46 0.49 17.16
CA ALA A 120 9.55 -0.25 18.42
C ALA A 120 8.17 -0.35 19.09
N GLY A 121 7.58 -1.55 19.05
CA GLY A 121 6.28 -1.85 19.68
C GLY A 121 5.05 -1.48 18.85
N GLY A 122 5.18 -1.25 17.54
CA GLY A 122 4.04 -0.92 16.70
C GLY A 122 4.42 -0.33 15.34
N TRP A 123 3.66 0.68 14.92
CA TRP A 123 3.92 1.45 13.72
C TRP A 123 3.94 2.95 14.02
N THR A 124 4.74 3.70 13.25
CA THR A 124 4.81 5.15 13.35
C THR A 124 4.60 5.76 11.98
N SER A 125 3.83 6.85 11.90
CA SER A 125 3.58 7.54 10.64
C SER A 125 4.88 8.06 10.02
N GLU A 126 5.03 7.86 8.71
CA GLU A 126 6.22 8.30 7.97
C GLU A 126 6.28 9.82 7.79
N THR A 127 5.12 10.46 7.88
CA THR A 127 4.96 11.92 7.78
C THR A 127 4.20 12.45 8.98
N ARG A 128 4.11 13.79 9.08
CA ARG A 128 3.27 14.45 10.08
C ARG A 128 1.82 13.98 9.91
N ALA A 129 1.25 13.50 11.00
CA ALA A 129 -0.11 12.97 11.02
C ALA A 129 -0.95 13.75 12.04
N ARG A 130 -2.23 13.93 11.72
CA ARG A 130 -3.19 14.53 12.64
C ARG A 130 -3.64 13.47 13.67
N ALA A 131 -4.29 13.93 14.73
CA ALA A 131 -5.07 13.06 15.59
C ALA A 131 -6.05 12.19 14.76
N PRO A 132 -6.39 10.97 15.22
CA PRO A 132 -7.46 10.19 14.62
C PRO A 132 -8.73 11.01 14.48
N GLN A 133 -9.35 10.96 13.30
CA GLN A 133 -10.57 11.69 12.97
C GLN A 133 -11.73 10.73 12.85
N ASP A 134 -12.91 11.20 13.22
CA ASP A 134 -14.14 10.45 12.98
C ASP A 134 -14.29 10.12 11.49
N SER A 135 -14.79 8.93 11.19
CA SER A 135 -14.97 8.40 9.84
C SER A 135 -13.67 8.20 9.04
N ALA A 136 -12.48 8.35 9.64
CA ALA A 136 -11.22 7.98 9.00
C ALA A 136 -11.15 6.47 8.75
N LEU A 137 -10.46 6.06 7.68
CA LEU A 137 -10.29 4.65 7.32
C LEU A 137 -8.87 4.19 7.65
N LEU A 138 -8.74 3.28 8.62
CA LEU A 138 -7.50 2.56 8.90
C LEU A 138 -7.48 1.28 8.09
N SER A 139 -6.47 1.13 7.23
CA SER A 139 -6.23 -0.07 6.45
C SER A 139 -4.96 -0.76 6.92
N ILE A 140 -5.06 -2.06 7.22
CA ILE A 140 -3.94 -2.93 7.57
C ILE A 140 -3.93 -4.06 6.54
N ILE A 141 -2.90 -4.10 5.70
CA ILE A 141 -2.76 -5.10 4.64
C ILE A 141 -1.77 -6.16 5.14
N GLU A 142 -2.27 -7.37 5.35
CA GLU A 142 -1.49 -8.56 5.69
C GLU A 142 -1.14 -9.35 4.41
N PRO A 143 -0.31 -10.40 4.47
CA PRO A 143 0.09 -11.15 3.29
C PRO A 143 -1.04 -11.82 2.52
N ASP A 144 -2.13 -12.18 3.18
CA ASP A 144 -3.23 -12.99 2.66
C ASP A 144 -4.59 -12.27 2.73
N HIS A 145 -4.73 -11.22 3.53
CA HIS A 145 -5.96 -10.46 3.65
C HIS A 145 -5.74 -8.99 4.02
N CYS A 146 -6.83 -8.21 4.01
CA CYS A 146 -6.82 -6.79 4.35
C CYS A 146 -7.90 -6.55 5.41
N HIS A 147 -7.54 -5.82 6.46
CA HIS A 147 -8.48 -5.28 7.42
C HIS A 147 -8.73 -3.80 7.12
N GLU A 148 -9.99 -3.42 7.09
CA GLU A 148 -10.41 -2.03 6.95
C GLU A 148 -11.31 -1.66 8.12
N PHE A 149 -10.88 -0.65 8.87
CA PHE A 149 -11.56 -0.16 10.04
C PHE A 149 -11.98 1.29 9.83
N ARG A 150 -13.29 1.55 9.90
CA ARG A 150 -13.79 2.93 9.92
C ARG A 150 -13.79 3.41 11.37
N LEU A 151 -13.01 4.44 11.65
CA LEU A 151 -12.90 4.99 13.00
C LEU A 151 -14.20 5.70 13.37
N ASN A 152 -14.76 5.36 14.53
CA ASN A 152 -15.82 6.11 15.19
C ASN A 152 -15.19 6.81 16.40
N VAL A 153 -14.79 8.08 16.22
CA VAL A 153 -13.98 8.79 17.21
C VAL A 153 -14.89 9.54 18.17
N HIS A 154 -14.94 9.08 19.41
CA HIS A 154 -15.63 9.79 20.47
C HIS A 154 -14.67 10.82 21.09
N ALA A 155 -14.97 12.10 20.88
CA ALA A 155 -14.33 13.15 21.66
C ALA A 155 -14.76 12.97 23.13
N PRO A 156 -13.84 13.17 24.10
CA PRO A 156 -14.27 13.31 25.48
C PRO A 156 -15.24 14.49 25.52
N PRO A 157 -16.29 14.45 26.37
CA PRO A 157 -17.19 15.58 26.48
C PRO A 157 -16.34 16.81 26.75
N SER A 158 -16.36 17.77 25.83
CA SER A 158 -15.81 19.09 26.10
C SER A 158 -16.48 19.55 27.39
N ASP A 159 -15.72 19.88 28.42
CA ASP A 159 -16.23 20.64 29.56
C ASP A 159 -16.57 22.06 29.06
N SER A 160 -17.54 22.15 28.16
CA SER A 160 -18.25 23.38 27.85
C SER A 160 -19.10 23.69 29.07
N SER A 161 -18.49 24.43 29.98
CA SER A 161 -19.18 25.33 30.91
C SER A 161 -20.18 24.66 31.84
N GLN A 162 -19.68 23.97 32.87
CA GLN A 162 -20.25 24.22 34.19
C GLN A 162 -19.84 25.65 34.59
N SER A 163 -20.53 26.62 34.00
CA SER A 163 -20.59 27.99 34.50
C SER A 163 -20.76 27.87 36.01
N LYS A 164 -19.75 28.34 36.75
CA LYS A 164 -19.91 28.68 38.15
C LYS A 164 -21.07 29.68 38.22
N GLY A 165 -22.28 29.18 38.42
CA GLY A 165 -23.39 29.95 38.95
C GLY A 165 -23.06 30.31 40.39
N ARG A 166 -22.10 31.21 40.58
CA ARG A 166 -21.94 31.97 41.82
C ARG A 166 -22.80 33.22 41.66
N THR A 167 -23.47 33.56 42.77
CA THR A 167 -24.24 34.77 43.09
C THR A 167 -25.69 34.82 42.65
N ARG A 168 -26.62 34.56 43.59
CA ARG A 168 -27.20 35.62 44.44
C ARG A 168 -27.50 35.08 45.83
#